data_AF-A0A914JZC8-F1
#
_entry.id   AF-A0A914JZC8-F1
#
_cell.length_a   1.000
_cell.length_b   1.000
_cell.length_c   1.000
_cell.angle_alpha   90.00
_cell.angle_beta   90.00
_cell.angle_gamma   90.00
#
_symmetry.space_group_name_H-M   'P 1'
#
loop_
_entity.id
_entity.type
_entity.pdbx_description
1 polymer ?
#
loop_
_entity_poly.entity_id
_entity_poly.type
_entity_poly.pdbx_seq_one_letter_code
_entity_poly.pdbx_strand_id
1 'polypeptide(L)'
;MYDYLSLNHLKRLTKYLIKSHQMARGFNSNTTQRAILWKAAFKGKCKPNLIKQETHTIHTALNILFHIYSDGKLTNGETEDYIRKKLIETIDSTLDEYISIRSENHRSAWLAVIQMLLNRTYDLNEEKFKLLGKEYYLKLSELIVTEEPPIIRTALQRVLSKFIQIG
;
A
#
# COMPACT_ATOMS: atom_id res chain seq x y z
N MET A 1 18.26 0.72 9.38
CA MET A 1 18.17 -0.60 8.69
C MET A 1 18.33 -0.42 7.19
N TYR A 2 17.64 0.55 6.58
CA TYR A 2 17.81 0.90 5.17
C TYR A 2 19.21 1.42 4.85
N ASP A 3 19.89 2.05 5.82
CA ASP A 3 21.24 2.64 5.68
C ASP A 3 22.34 1.62 5.34
N TYR A 4 22.07 0.33 5.52
CA TYR A 4 23.01 -0.76 5.23
C TYR A 4 22.66 -1.53 3.95
N LEU A 5 21.61 -1.12 3.23
CA LEU A 5 21.14 -1.79 2.02
C LEU A 5 21.32 -0.89 0.80
N SER A 6 21.98 -1.41 -0.24
CA SER A 6 22.06 -0.72 -1.53
C SER A 6 20.67 -0.59 -2.18
N LEU A 7 20.53 0.37 -3.09
CA LEU A 7 19.31 0.56 -3.86
C LEU A 7 18.85 -0.71 -4.58
N ASN A 8 19.79 -1.50 -5.10
CA ASN A 8 19.49 -2.79 -5.75
C ASN A 8 18.90 -3.80 -4.76
N HIS A 9 19.39 -3.86 -3.52
CA HIS A 9 18.81 -4.69 -2.48
C HIS A 9 17.39 -4.25 -2.14
N LEU A 10 17.16 -2.95 -1.99
CA LEU A 10 15.83 -2.41 -1.69
C LEU A 10 14.83 -2.70 -2.82
N LYS A 11 15.21 -2.46 -4.09
CA LYS A 11 14.39 -2.81 -5.27
C LYS A 11 14.04 -4.30 -5.31
N ARG A 12 15.02 -5.16 -5.03
CA ARG A 12 14.81 -6.62 -5.00
C ARG A 12 13.88 -7.02 -3.87
N LEU A 13 14.07 -6.46 -2.68
CA LEU A 13 13.23 -6.72 -1.52
C LEU A 13 11.77 -6.31 -1.79
N THR A 14 11.55 -5.09 -2.29
CA THR A 14 10.22 -4.61 -2.69
C THR A 14 9.55 -5.54 -3.69
N LYS A 15 10.28 -6.00 -4.73
CA LYS A 15 9.75 -6.95 -5.73
C LYS A 15 9.23 -8.23 -5.07
N TYR A 16 9.98 -8.81 -4.14
CA TYR A 16 9.56 -10.05 -3.48
C TYR A 16 8.46 -9.84 -2.44
N LEU A 17 8.43 -8.69 -1.75
CA LEU A 17 7.33 -8.32 -0.87
C LEU A 17 6.00 -8.20 -1.64
N ILE A 18 6.01 -7.53 -2.80
CA ILE A 18 4.83 -7.43 -3.67
C ILE A 18 4.38 -8.82 -4.14
N LYS A 19 5.31 -9.70 -4.53
CA LYS A 19 4.96 -11.08 -4.90
C LYS A 19 4.35 -11.86 -3.74
N SER A 20 4.90 -11.71 -2.53
CA SER A 20 4.35 -12.36 -1.33
C SER A 20 2.95 -11.83 -1.00
N HIS A 21 2.73 -10.53 -1.18
CA HIS A 21 1.42 -9.90 -1.01
C HIS A 21 0.40 -10.50 -2.00
N GLN A 22 0.74 -10.56 -3.30
CA GLN A 22 -0.12 -11.14 -4.34
C GLN A 22 -0.49 -12.60 -4.05
N MET A 23 0.47 -13.39 -3.58
CA MET A 23 0.22 -14.78 -3.17
C MET A 23 -0.75 -14.86 -1.99
N ALA A 24 -0.54 -14.05 -0.94
CA ALA A 24 -1.41 -14.02 0.23
C ALA A 24 -2.84 -13.57 -0.12
N ARG A 25 -2.96 -12.55 -0.97
CA ARG A 25 -4.24 -12.09 -1.52
C ARG A 25 -4.94 -13.19 -2.32
N GLY A 26 -4.24 -13.85 -3.23
CA GLY A 26 -4.79 -14.96 -4.03
C GLY A 26 -5.27 -16.12 -3.16
N PHE A 27 -4.57 -16.42 -2.07
CA PHE A 27 -5.05 -17.38 -1.08
C PHE A 27 -6.32 -16.91 -0.38
N ASN A 28 -6.37 -15.64 0.05
CA ASN A 28 -7.51 -15.09 0.78
C ASN A 28 -8.80 -15.05 -0.05
N SER A 29 -8.69 -14.76 -1.36
CA SER A 29 -9.81 -14.74 -2.31
C SER A 29 -10.26 -16.14 -2.74
N ASN A 30 -9.40 -17.17 -2.65
CA ASN A 30 -9.75 -18.54 -3.02
C ASN A 30 -10.55 -19.26 -1.93
N THR A 31 -11.86 -19.02 -1.93
CA THR A 31 -12.78 -19.60 -0.93
C THR A 31 -12.82 -21.13 -0.98
N THR A 32 -12.67 -21.72 -2.17
CA THR A 32 -12.68 -23.18 -2.36
C THR A 32 -11.47 -23.83 -1.72
N GLN A 33 -10.25 -23.34 -2.02
CA GLN A 33 -9.02 -23.85 -1.43
C GLN A 33 -9.04 -23.72 0.10
N ARG A 34 -9.48 -22.56 0.62
CA ARG A 34 -9.61 -22.33 2.06
C ARG A 34 -10.61 -23.29 2.72
N ALA A 35 -11.70 -23.62 2.04
CA ALA A 35 -12.67 -24.60 2.53
C ALA A 35 -12.12 -26.03 2.54
N ILE A 36 -11.37 -26.42 1.51
CA ILE A 36 -10.70 -27.73 1.43
C ILE A 36 -9.70 -27.88 2.59
N LEU A 37 -8.82 -26.90 2.78
CA LEU A 37 -7.82 -26.93 3.86
C LEU A 37 -8.46 -27.00 5.25
N TRP A 38 -9.52 -26.21 5.46
CA TRP A 38 -10.28 -26.23 6.71
C TRP A 38 -10.89 -27.61 6.99
N LYS A 39 -11.44 -28.29 5.97
CA LYS A 39 -12.01 -29.66 6.12
C LYS A 39 -10.93 -30.72 6.34
N ALA A 40 -9.78 -30.60 5.67
CA ALA A 40 -8.74 -31.62 5.63
C ALA A 40 -7.87 -31.67 6.89
N ALA A 41 -7.46 -30.52 7.43
CA ALA A 41 -6.47 -30.48 8.53
C ALA A 41 -6.67 -29.32 9.51
N PHE A 42 -7.40 -28.27 9.12
CA PHE A 42 -7.52 -27.04 9.89
C PHE A 42 -8.94 -26.83 10.41
N LYS A 43 -9.53 -27.83 11.08
CA LYS A 43 -10.87 -27.76 11.72
C LYS A 43 -10.91 -26.82 12.95
N GLY A 44 -10.19 -25.71 12.90
CA GLY A 44 -10.24 -24.64 13.90
C GLY A 44 -11.51 -23.78 13.76
N LYS A 45 -11.64 -22.79 14.65
CA LYS A 45 -12.83 -21.92 14.75
C LYS A 45 -13.14 -21.11 13.47
N CYS A 46 -12.15 -20.88 12.60
CA CYS A 46 -12.31 -20.11 11.38
C CYS A 46 -11.51 -20.72 10.22
N LYS A 47 -11.91 -20.42 8.98
CA LYS A 47 -11.14 -20.79 7.78
C LYS A 47 -9.75 -20.12 7.82
N PRO A 48 -8.67 -20.84 7.44
CA PRO A 48 -7.33 -20.26 7.39
C PRO A 48 -7.32 -19.03 6.47
N ASN A 49 -6.52 -18.03 6.80
CA ASN A 49 -6.31 -16.82 6.01
C ASN A 49 -4.87 -16.34 6.20
N LEU A 50 -4.42 -15.51 5.26
CA LEU A 50 -3.11 -14.87 5.25
C LEU A 50 -3.23 -13.35 5.34
N ILE A 51 -4.28 -12.82 5.98
CA ILE A 51 -4.56 -11.37 6.03
C ILE A 51 -3.37 -10.60 6.63
N LYS A 52 -2.78 -11.11 7.72
CA LYS A 52 -1.59 -10.47 8.32
C LYS A 52 -0.40 -10.42 7.36
N GLN A 53 -0.19 -11.48 6.59
CA GLN A 53 0.90 -11.53 5.60
C GLN A 53 0.59 -10.58 4.44
N GLU A 54 -0.63 -10.60 3.92
CA GLU A 54 -1.11 -9.69 2.88
C GLU A 54 -0.89 -8.23 3.25
N THR A 55 -1.32 -7.80 4.44
CA THR A 55 -1.22 -6.40 4.87
C THR A 55 0.20 -6.01 5.25
N HIS A 56 0.94 -6.86 5.98
CA HIS A 56 2.29 -6.52 6.41
C HIS A 56 3.27 -6.43 5.24
N THR A 57 3.14 -7.32 4.25
CA THR A 57 4.05 -7.33 3.09
C THR A 57 3.84 -6.11 2.20
N ILE A 58 2.59 -5.72 1.91
CA ILE A 58 2.32 -4.50 1.14
C ILE A 58 2.68 -3.22 1.91
N HIS A 59 2.38 -3.17 3.22
CA HIS A 59 2.79 -2.07 4.09
C HIS A 59 4.30 -1.86 4.04
N THR A 60 5.07 -2.96 4.11
CA THR A 60 6.54 -2.89 4.08
C THR A 60 7.06 -2.49 2.70
N ALA A 61 6.48 -3.03 1.63
CA ALA A 61 6.85 -2.68 0.27
C ALA A 61 6.64 -1.18 -0.02
N LEU A 62 5.48 -0.65 0.36
CA LEU A 62 5.18 0.78 0.23
C LEU A 62 6.13 1.64 1.06
N ASN A 63 6.43 1.27 2.30
CA ASN A 63 7.38 2.03 3.12
C ASN A 63 8.77 2.12 2.48
N ILE A 64 9.26 1.03 1.90
CA ILE A 64 10.53 1.01 1.17
C ILE A 64 10.45 1.92 -0.07
N LEU A 65 9.38 1.82 -0.87
CA LEU A 65 9.21 2.66 -2.06
C LEU A 65 9.16 4.15 -1.71
N PHE A 66 8.37 4.52 -0.70
CA PHE A 66 8.34 5.89 -0.17
C PHE A 66 9.72 6.32 0.32
N HIS A 67 10.44 5.46 1.05
CA HIS A 67 11.78 5.79 1.55
C HIS A 67 12.75 6.09 0.40
N ILE A 68 12.79 5.25 -0.63
CA ILE A 68 13.64 5.49 -1.81
C ILE A 68 13.20 6.75 -2.55
N TYR A 69 11.90 6.96 -2.73
CA TYR A 69 11.38 8.10 -3.49
C TYR A 69 11.63 9.44 -2.80
N SER A 70 11.47 9.48 -1.48
CA SER A 70 11.71 10.67 -0.66
C SER A 70 13.19 11.03 -0.54
N ASP A 71 14.10 10.04 -0.59
CA ASP A 71 15.53 10.27 -0.43
C ASP A 71 16.20 10.60 -1.77
N GLY A 72 16.35 11.90 -2.03
CA GLY A 72 17.02 12.40 -3.23
C GLY A 72 18.49 11.99 -3.37
N LYS A 73 19.12 11.40 -2.35
CA LYS A 73 20.50 10.88 -2.44
C LYS A 73 20.55 9.45 -2.96
N LEU A 74 19.47 8.68 -2.83
CA LEU A 74 19.42 7.28 -3.26
C LEU A 74 19.15 7.11 -4.75
N THR A 75 18.62 8.13 -5.42
CA THR A 75 18.18 8.05 -6.82
C THR A 75 18.82 9.12 -7.69
N ASN A 76 19.13 8.77 -8.94
CA ASN A 76 19.36 9.72 -10.03
C ASN A 76 18.04 9.93 -10.82
N GLY A 77 18.00 10.89 -11.75
CA GLY A 77 16.76 11.25 -12.47
C GLY A 77 16.02 10.06 -13.12
N GLU A 78 16.74 9.18 -13.81
CA GLU A 78 16.12 7.98 -14.44
C GLU A 78 15.60 6.97 -13.41
N THR A 79 16.38 6.71 -12.35
CA THR A 79 15.97 5.75 -11.32
C THR A 79 14.83 6.29 -10.47
N GLU A 80 14.81 7.59 -10.23
CA GLU A 80 13.73 8.27 -9.55
C GLU A 80 12.40 8.10 -10.29
N ASP A 81 12.38 8.35 -11.60
CA ASP A 81 11.15 8.17 -12.40
C ASP A 81 10.64 6.73 -12.36
N TYR A 82 11.56 5.77 -12.44
CA TYR A 82 11.23 4.35 -12.27
C TYR A 82 10.59 4.05 -10.90
N ILE A 83 11.19 4.57 -9.81
CA ILE A 83 10.69 4.35 -8.45
C ILE A 83 9.33 5.04 -8.26
N ARG A 84 9.16 6.25 -8.79
CA ARG A 84 7.90 7.01 -8.78
C ARG A 84 6.78 6.23 -9.46
N LYS A 85 7.00 5.76 -10.69
CA LYS A 85 6.04 4.94 -11.43
C LYS A 85 5.68 3.67 -10.65
N LYS A 86 6.69 2.97 -10.12
CA LYS A 86 6.46 1.76 -9.32
C LYS A 86 5.67 2.04 -8.03
N LEU A 87 5.92 3.17 -7.37
CA LEU A 87 5.19 3.61 -6.19
C LEU A 87 3.72 3.86 -6.54
N ILE A 88 3.44 4.64 -7.59
CA ILE A 88 2.07 4.94 -8.04
C ILE A 88 1.33 3.64 -8.40
N GLU A 89 1.92 2.78 -9.23
CA GLU A 89 1.33 1.46 -9.58
C GLU A 89 0.99 0.62 -8.34
N THR A 90 1.87 0.63 -7.34
CA THR A 90 1.67 -0.15 -6.11
C THR A 90 0.56 0.47 -5.26
N ILE A 91 0.48 1.80 -5.18
CA ILE A 91 -0.59 2.50 -4.48
C ILE A 91 -1.93 2.25 -5.15
N ASP A 92 -2.02 2.39 -6.48
CA ASP A 92 -3.28 2.19 -7.21
C ASP A 92 -3.83 0.79 -6.96
N SER A 93 -2.99 -0.24 -7.10
CA SER A 93 -3.36 -1.62 -6.77
C SER A 93 -3.77 -1.79 -5.30
N THR A 94 -3.07 -1.13 -4.37
CA THR A 94 -3.39 -1.20 -2.93
C THR A 94 -4.76 -0.57 -2.63
N LEU A 95 -5.10 0.54 -3.27
CA LEU A 95 -6.37 1.24 -3.10
C LEU A 95 -7.53 0.45 -3.72
N ASP A 96 -7.36 -0.06 -4.94
CA ASP A 96 -8.33 -0.95 -5.60
C ASP A 96 -8.67 -2.14 -4.72
N GLU A 97 -7.63 -2.76 -4.14
CA GLU A 97 -7.80 -3.88 -3.24
C GLU A 97 -8.57 -3.50 -1.99
N TYR A 98 -8.14 -2.45 -1.30
CA TYR A 98 -8.79 -1.99 -0.08
C TYR A 98 -10.28 -1.68 -0.28
N ILE A 99 -10.62 -0.95 -1.35
CA ILE A 99 -12.01 -0.57 -1.68
C ILE A 99 -12.86 -1.81 -2.02
N SER A 100 -12.25 -2.85 -2.59
CA SER A 100 -12.95 -4.09 -2.93
C SER A 100 -13.28 -4.99 -1.70
N ILE A 101 -12.63 -4.78 -0.55
CA ILE A 101 -12.81 -5.62 0.64
C ILE A 101 -14.20 -5.38 1.26
N ARG A 102 -15.01 -6.45 1.28
CA ARG A 102 -16.36 -6.43 1.88
C ARG A 102 -16.38 -6.87 3.35
N SER A 103 -15.39 -7.62 3.80
CA SER A 103 -15.33 -8.10 5.19
C SER A 103 -14.78 -7.01 6.10
N GLU A 104 -15.57 -6.60 7.09
CA GLU A 104 -15.16 -5.58 8.06
C GLU A 104 -13.85 -5.96 8.78
N ASN A 105 -13.74 -7.18 9.29
CA ASN A 105 -12.51 -7.67 9.94
C ASN A 105 -11.28 -7.62 9.02
N HIS A 106 -11.45 -7.93 7.74
CA HIS A 106 -10.36 -7.85 6.76
C HIS A 106 -10.01 -6.39 6.49
N ARG A 107 -11.02 -5.52 6.32
CA ARG A 107 -10.85 -4.08 6.09
C ARG A 107 -10.16 -3.40 7.28
N SER A 108 -10.51 -3.76 8.51
CA SER A 108 -9.86 -3.26 9.73
C SER A 108 -8.35 -3.56 9.74
N ALA A 109 -7.92 -4.72 9.23
CA ALA A 109 -6.50 -5.07 9.14
C ALA A 109 -5.73 -4.22 8.11
N TRP A 110 -6.43 -3.63 7.13
CA TRP A 110 -5.87 -2.76 6.10
C TRP A 110 -5.78 -1.29 6.52
N LEU A 111 -6.49 -0.86 7.56
CA LEU A 111 -6.48 0.55 8.00
C LEU A 111 -5.07 1.08 8.24
N ALA A 112 -4.19 0.28 8.85
CA ALA A 112 -2.80 0.66 9.07
C ALA A 112 -2.02 0.89 7.75
N VAL A 113 -2.34 0.13 6.71
CA VAL A 113 -1.74 0.29 5.36
C VAL A 113 -2.17 1.61 4.76
N ILE A 114 -3.48 1.90 4.75
CA ILE A 114 -4.03 3.11 4.12
C ILE A 114 -3.61 4.36 4.88
N GLN A 115 -3.64 4.32 6.22
CA GLN A 115 -3.18 5.42 7.05
C GLN A 115 -1.69 5.72 6.82
N MET A 116 -0.84 4.69 6.81
CA MET A 116 0.59 4.85 6.54
C MET A 116 0.83 5.44 5.14
N LEU A 117 0.11 4.97 4.13
CA LEU A 117 0.21 5.47 2.75
C LEU A 117 -0.10 6.97 2.72
N LEU A 118 -1.23 7.39 3.28
CA LEU A 118 -1.65 8.80 3.28
C LEU A 118 -0.66 9.69 4.05
N ASN A 119 -0.19 9.23 5.21
CA ASN A 119 0.80 9.98 5.99
C ASN A 119 2.11 10.12 5.22
N ARG A 120 2.61 9.06 4.59
CA ARG A 120 3.86 9.10 3.82
C ARG A 120 3.74 9.99 2.59
N THR A 121 2.58 10.01 1.93
CA THR A 121 2.28 10.96 0.87
C THR A 121 2.32 12.40 1.40
N TYR A 122 1.68 12.68 2.54
CA TYR A 122 1.70 14.00 3.16
C TYR A 122 3.12 14.45 3.52
N ASP A 123 3.99 13.54 3.96
CA ASP A 123 5.37 13.84 4.36
C ASP A 123 6.33 14.13 3.19
N LEU A 124 5.92 13.88 1.94
CA LEU A 124 6.73 14.22 0.77
C LEU A 124 7.00 15.72 0.70
N ASN A 125 8.18 16.13 0.24
CA ASN A 125 8.43 17.54 -0.08
C ASN A 125 7.55 18.00 -1.25
N GLU A 126 7.45 19.32 -1.45
CA GLU A 126 6.58 19.91 -2.47
C GLU A 126 6.86 19.40 -3.89
N GLU A 127 8.13 19.31 -4.27
CA GLU A 127 8.55 18.84 -5.60
C GLU A 127 8.09 17.40 -5.87
N LYS A 128 8.41 16.47 -4.97
CA LYS A 128 8.05 15.05 -5.08
C LYS A 128 6.55 14.84 -5.01
N PHE A 129 5.86 15.66 -4.22
CA PHE A 129 4.40 15.64 -4.09
C PHE A 129 3.74 16.05 -5.42
N LYS A 130 4.17 17.15 -6.04
CA LYS A 130 3.66 17.57 -7.37
C LYS A 130 3.88 16.51 -8.44
N LEU A 131 5.04 15.84 -8.42
CA LEU A 131 5.42 14.81 -9.38
C LEU A 131 4.56 13.52 -9.29
N LEU A 132 3.76 13.31 -8.24
CA LEU A 132 2.80 12.19 -8.20
C LEU A 132 1.72 12.30 -9.30
N GLY A 133 1.42 13.52 -9.76
CA GLY A 133 0.51 13.76 -10.88
C GLY A 133 -0.97 13.71 -10.51
N LYS A 134 -1.83 14.25 -11.40
CA LYS A 134 -3.28 14.41 -11.16
C LYS A 134 -4.01 13.09 -10.97
N GLU A 135 -3.62 12.05 -11.71
CA GLU A 135 -4.23 10.72 -11.66
C GLU A 135 -4.18 10.12 -10.25
N TYR A 136 -3.06 10.29 -9.56
CA TYR A 136 -2.90 9.86 -8.17
C TYR A 136 -3.95 10.51 -7.23
N TYR A 137 -4.17 11.81 -7.35
CA TYR A 137 -5.15 12.52 -6.50
C TYR A 137 -6.59 12.17 -6.85
N LEU A 138 -6.88 11.92 -8.12
CA LEU A 138 -8.18 11.38 -8.55
C LEU A 138 -8.40 9.99 -7.92
N LYS A 139 -7.37 9.14 -7.88
CA LYS A 139 -7.47 7.83 -7.23
C LYS A 139 -7.77 7.94 -5.74
N LEU A 140 -7.12 8.86 -5.03
CA LEU A 140 -7.41 9.11 -3.61
C LEU A 140 -8.83 9.60 -3.34
N SER A 141 -9.45 10.29 -4.31
CA SER A 141 -10.83 10.76 -4.17
C SER A 141 -11.84 9.61 -4.08
N GLU A 142 -11.51 8.40 -4.55
CA GLU A 142 -12.37 7.23 -4.41
C GLU A 142 -12.63 6.88 -2.94
N LEU A 143 -11.68 7.19 -2.04
CA LEU A 143 -11.83 7.00 -0.59
C LEU A 143 -12.87 7.93 0.04
N ILE A 144 -13.29 9.00 -0.66
CA ILE A 144 -14.33 9.93 -0.18
C ILE A 144 -15.71 9.26 -0.26
N VAL A 145 -15.91 8.41 -1.26
CA VAL A 145 -17.20 7.74 -1.50
C VAL A 145 -17.38 6.54 -0.54
N THR A 146 -16.30 6.08 0.09
CA THR A 146 -16.32 4.97 1.05
C THR A 146 -16.55 5.45 2.48
N GLU A 147 -17.25 4.65 3.29
CA GLU A 147 -17.43 4.90 4.72
C GLU A 147 -16.11 4.63 5.48
N GLU A 148 -15.23 5.63 5.49
CA GLU A 148 -13.92 5.56 6.14
C GLU A 148 -13.97 5.99 7.62
N PRO A 149 -13.23 5.31 8.51
CA PRO A 149 -13.13 5.71 9.91
C PRO A 149 -12.40 7.07 10.04
N PRO A 150 -12.60 7.81 11.16
CA PRO A 150 -11.99 9.14 11.37
C PRO A 150 -10.49 9.19 11.08
N ILE A 151 -9.74 8.15 11.46
CA ILE A 151 -8.28 8.08 11.29
C ILE A 151 -7.85 8.16 9.81
N ILE A 152 -8.61 7.56 8.89
CA ILE A 152 -8.36 7.62 7.46
C ILE A 152 -8.84 8.95 6.89
N ARG A 153 -10.04 9.41 7.30
CA ARG A 153 -10.60 10.69 6.85
C ARG A 153 -9.69 11.88 7.18
N THR A 154 -9.14 11.92 8.39
CA THR A 154 -8.20 12.99 8.80
C THR A 154 -6.90 12.92 8.00
N ALA A 155 -6.34 11.72 7.77
CA ALA A 155 -5.13 11.58 6.95
C ALA A 155 -5.39 11.99 5.49
N LEU A 156 -6.52 11.58 4.91
CA LEU A 156 -6.92 11.94 3.56
C LEU A 156 -7.12 13.46 3.42
N GLN A 157 -7.81 14.08 4.37
CA GLN A 157 -8.01 15.53 4.40
C GLN A 157 -6.66 16.27 4.36
N ARG A 158 -5.67 15.85 5.15
CA ARG A 158 -4.34 16.49 5.15
C ARG A 158 -3.66 16.43 3.78
N VAL A 159 -3.73 15.29 3.09
CA VAL A 159 -3.18 15.12 1.75
C VAL A 159 -3.91 16.03 0.75
N LEU A 160 -5.25 16.05 0.77
CA LEU A 160 -6.05 16.89 -0.13
C LEU A 160 -5.85 18.38 0.13
N SER A 161 -5.80 18.81 1.39
CA SER A 161 -5.49 20.20 1.75
C SER A 161 -4.12 20.62 1.25
N LYS A 162 -3.11 19.74 1.40
CA LYS A 162 -1.77 19.99 0.87
C LYS A 162 -1.79 20.10 -0.66
N PHE A 163 -2.54 19.25 -1.35
CA PHE A 163 -2.71 19.33 -2.80
C PHE A 163 -3.33 20.66 -3.25
N ILE A 164 -4.36 21.14 -2.55
CA ILE A 164 -5.00 22.43 -2.87
C ILE A 164 -4.07 23.63 -2.60
N GLN A 165 -3.21 23.55 -1.59
CA GLN A 165 -2.28 24.64 -1.25
C GLN A 165 -1.08 24.74 -2.20
N ILE A 166 -0.72 23.61 -2.83
CA ILE A 166 0.52 23.46 -3.61
C ILE A 166 0.25 23.44 -5.13
N GLY A 167 -0.93 22.97 -5.54
CA GLY A 167 -1.38 22.91 -6.94
C GLY A 167 -1.84 24.27 -7.46
#